data_AF-A0A7Y1VDH3-F1
#
_entry.id   AF-A0A7Y1VDH3-F1
#
_cell.length_a   1.000
_cell.length_b   1.000
_cell.length_c   1.000
_cell.angle_alpha   90.00
_cell.angle_beta   90.00
_cell.angle_gamma   90.00
#
_symmetry.space_group_name_H-M   'P 1'
#
loop_
_entity.id
_entity.type
_entity.pdbx_description
1 polymer ?
#
loop_
_entity_poly.entity_id
_entity_poly.type
_entity_poly.pdbx_seq_one_letter_code
_entity_poly.pdbx_strand_id
1 'polypeptide(L)' 'MNWQQALKDYQDYLKIERGLSGNSILNYSRDVSKLIEFLDVNEIRINPIKINQDTIK' A
#
# COMPACT_ATOMS: atom_id res chain seq x y z
N MET A 1 10.73 -7.82 -1.01
CA MET A 1 9.39 -7.18 -0.97
C MET A 1 9.49 -5.81 -1.61
N ASN A 2 8.64 -5.52 -2.60
CA ASN A 2 8.51 -4.21 -3.24
C ASN A 2 7.08 -3.67 -3.01
N TRP A 3 6.81 -2.42 -3.39
CA TRP A 3 5.51 -1.77 -3.17
C TRP A 3 4.34 -2.49 -3.84
N GLN A 4 4.55 -3.04 -5.03
CA GLN A 4 3.53 -3.82 -5.75
C GLN A 4 3.19 -5.13 -5.01
N GLN A 5 4.22 -5.84 -4.53
CA GLN A 5 4.03 -7.04 -3.73
C GLN A 5 3.34 -6.72 -2.41
N ALA A 6 3.73 -5.64 -1.72
CA ALA A 6 3.11 -5.23 -0.47
C ALA A 6 1.63 -4.88 -0.64
N LEU A 7 1.26 -4.19 -1.73
CA LEU A 7 -0.13 -3.91 -2.06
C LEU A 7 -0.92 -5.21 -2.31
N LYS A 8 -0.33 -6.15 -3.03
CA LYS A 8 -0.95 -7.45 -3.30
C LYS A 8 -1.16 -8.27 -2.03
N ASP A 9 -0.13 -8.37 -1.19
CA ASP A 9 -0.19 -9.09 0.09
C ASP A 9 -1.24 -8.45 1.01
N TYR A 10 -1.34 -7.12 1.02
CA TYR A 10 -2.36 -6.40 1.78
C TYR A 10 -3.77 -6.68 1.25
N GLN A 11 -3.98 -6.70 -0.07
CA GLN A 11 -5.26 -7.08 -0.67
C GLN A 11 -5.68 -8.50 -0.29
N ASP A 12 -4.76 -9.45 -0.35
CA ASP A 12 -5.02 -10.85 -0.01
C ASP A 12 -5.34 -10.99 1.49
N TYR A 13 -4.64 -10.26 2.37
CA TYR A 13 -4.97 -10.15 3.80
C TYR A 13 -6.38 -9.59 4.03
N LEU A 14 -6.74 -8.48 3.37
CA LEU A 14 -8.08 -7.90 3.51
C LEU A 14 -9.19 -8.85 3.03
N LYS A 15 -8.91 -9.65 2.01
CA LYS A 15 -9.86 -10.62 1.44
C LYS A 15 -10.00 -11.87 2.28
N ILE A 16 -8.89 -12.51 2.64
CA ILE A 16 -8.87 -13.85 3.25
C ILE A 16 -9.04 -13.73 4.76
N GLU A 17 -8.20 -12.91 5.40
CA GLU A 17 -8.17 -12.83 6.87
C GLU A 17 -9.28 -11.91 7.41
N ARG A 18 -9.57 -10.81 6.70
CA ARG A 18 -10.59 -9.85 7.14
C ARG A 18 -11.95 -10.03 6.48
N GLY A 19 -12.08 -10.91 5.48
CA GLY A 19 -13.34 -11.21 4.80
C GLY A 19 -14.03 -9.97 4.21
N LEU A 20 -13.28 -8.92 3.83
CA LEU A 20 -13.87 -7.66 3.41
C LEU A 20 -14.49 -7.76 2.01
N SER A 21 -15.52 -6.95 1.79
CA SER A 21 -16.13 -6.81 0.46
C SER A 21 -15.14 -6.27 -0.57
N GLY A 22 -15.36 -6.57 -1.85
CA GLY A 22 -14.53 -6.05 -2.93
C GLY A 22 -14.45 -4.52 -2.95
N ASN A 23 -15.55 -3.83 -2.66
CA ASN A 23 -15.58 -2.36 -2.59
C ASN A 23 -14.70 -1.83 -1.45
N SER A 24 -14.73 -2.48 -0.28
CA SER A 24 -13.87 -2.12 0.84
C SER A 24 -12.39 -2.33 0.48
N ILE A 25 -12.04 -3.49 -0.08
CA ILE A 25 -10.67 -3.82 -0.51
C ILE A 25 -10.17 -2.80 -1.54
N LEU A 26 -11.00 -2.44 -2.53
CA LEU A 26 -10.65 -1.43 -3.54
C LEU A 26 -10.40 -0.06 -2.90
N ASN A 27 -11.21 0.34 -1.92
CA ASN A 27 -11.02 1.62 -1.25
C ASN A 27 -9.68 1.67 -0.50
N TYR A 28 -9.40 0.66 0.34
CA TYR A 28 -8.12 0.57 1.05
C TYR A 28 -6.92 0.46 0.09
N SER A 29 -7.07 -0.26 -1.02
CA SER A 29 -6.03 -0.39 -2.03
C SER A 29 -5.70 0.96 -2.66
N ARG A 30 -6.70 1.80 -2.96
CA ARG A 30 -6.51 3.12 -3.54
C ARG A 30 -5.68 4.04 -2.64
N ASP A 31 -5.89 3.99 -1.33
CA ASP A 31 -5.12 4.80 -0.39
C ASP A 31 -3.63 4.40 -0.41
N VAL A 32 -3.34 3.09 -0.42
CA VAL A 32 -1.97 2.59 -0.55
C VAL A 32 -1.39 2.91 -1.92
N SER A 33 -2.16 2.81 -3.00
CA SER A 33 -1.70 3.18 -4.35
C SER A 33 -1.32 4.66 -4.45
N LYS A 34 -2.07 5.56 -3.81
CA LYS A 34 -1.72 6.99 -3.73
C LYS A 34 -0.41 7.22 -3.00
N LEU A 35 -0.15 6.48 -1.92
CA LEU A 35 1.14 6.53 -1.23
C LEU A 35 2.28 6.08 -2.16
N ILE A 36 2.10 4.97 -2.88
CA ILE A 36 3.11 4.47 -3.83
C ILE A 36 3.38 5.52 -4.92
N GLU A 37 2.33 6.12 -5.47
CA GLU A 37 2.43 7.19 -6.47
C GLU A 37 3.16 8.42 -5.93
N PHE A 38 2.81 8.88 -4.72
CA PHE A 38 3.50 9.98 -4.05
C PHE A 38 5.00 9.72 -3.92
N LEU A 39 5.39 8.51 -3.49
CA LEU A 39 6.79 8.15 -3.35
C LEU A 39 7.51 8.11 -4.70
N ASP A 40 6.86 7.64 -5.76
CA ASP A 40 7.45 7.58 -7.09
C ASP A 40 7.66 8.98 -7.71
N VAL A 41 6.65 9.85 -7.60
CA VAL A 41 6.71 11.24 -8.07
C VAL A 41 7.81 12.04 -7.36
N ASN A 42 8.04 11.77 -6.07
CA ASN A 42 9.10 12.43 -5.29
C ASN A 42 10.43 11.66 -5.33
N GLU A 43 10.56 10.63 -6.18
CA GLU A 43 11.75 9.78 -6.31
C GLU A 43 12.23 9.15 -4.98
N ILE A 44 11.32 8.93 -4.04
CA ILE A 44 11.61 8.35 -2.73
C ILE A 44 11.69 6.83 -2.85
N ARG A 45 12.92 6.31 -2.96
CA ARG A 45 13.20 4.88 -3.12
C ARG A 45 13.33 4.15 -1.77
N ILE A 46 12.29 4.21 -0.94
CA ILE A 46 12.22 3.47 0.33
C ILE A 46 11.47 2.15 0.20
N ASN A 47 11.82 1.18 1.03
CA ASN A 47 11.12 -0.10 1.11
C ASN A 47 9.81 0.03 1.93
N PRO A 48 8.72 -0.67 1.57
CA PRO A 48 7.48 -0.69 2.36
C PRO A 48 7.66 -1.05 3.84
N ILE A 49 8.67 -1.85 4.17
CA ILE A 49 8.96 -2.28 5.55
C ILE A 49 9.70 -1.17 6.34
N LYS A 50 10.40 -0.27 5.63
CA LYS A 50 11.25 0.77 6.23
C LYS A 50 10.60 2.15 6.23
N ILE A 51 9.47 2.33 5.55
CA ILE A 51 8.79 3.62 5.51
C ILE A 51 8.31 4.03 6.90
N ASN A 52 8.37 5.32 7.17
CA ASN A 52 7.86 5.92 8.40
C ASN A 52 7.18 7.26 8.09
N GLN A 53 6.61 7.90 9.13
CA GLN A 53 5.92 9.18 8.98
C GLN A 53 6.85 10.31 8.52
N ASP A 54 8.13 10.30 8.89
CA ASP A 54 9.07 11.34 8.48
C ASP A 54 9.43 11.26 6.99
N THR A 55 9.19 10.11 6.36
CA THR A 55 9.38 9.93 4.91
C THR A 55 8.29 10.63 4.09
N ILE A 56 7.15 10.96 4.70
CA ILE A 56 5.96 11.55 4.07
C ILE A 56 5.63 12.95 4.60
N LYS A 57 6.53 13.54 5.40
CA LYS A 57 6.39 14.90 5.97
C LYS A 57 6.87 15.98 5.03
#